data_AF-A0A7W6SFG4-F1
#
_entry.id   AF-A0A7W6SFG4-F1
#
_cell.length_a   1.000
_cell.length_b   1.000
_cell.length_c   1.000
_cell.angle_alpha   90.00
_cell.angle_beta   90.00
_cell.angle_gamma   90.00
#
_symmetry.space_group_name_H-M   'P 1'
#
loop_
_entity.id
_entity.type
_entity.pdbx_description
1 polymer ?
#
loop_
_entity_poly.entity_id
_entity_poly.type
_entity_poly.pdbx_seq_one_letter_code
_entity_poly.pdbx_strand_id
1 'polypeptide(L)'
;MKFAGTVYLLVCVGAAGTAAAADPFYIGTWTFTAAVVAPWADSQRKPDGTERERLMGKAVVLKAKEISGPRPFACAKPQYKVADYGPDMIFQGAIDEMQRVDKKADPKALAASLGFAGTSIKTLETGCEIDVHFVDDTTAEVGLNNYVYTLKKR
;
A
#
# COMPACT_ATOMS: atom_id res chain seq x y z
N MET A 1 -60.43 14.59 -42.42
CA MET A 1 -59.03 14.25 -42.09
C MET A 1 -58.96 14.02 -40.58
N LYS A 2 -58.67 12.79 -40.14
CA LYS A 2 -58.59 12.40 -38.72
C LYS A 2 -57.14 12.01 -38.42
N PHE A 3 -56.45 12.77 -37.56
CA PHE A 3 -55.14 12.40 -37.06
C PHE A 3 -55.31 11.66 -35.73
N ALA A 4 -55.07 10.36 -35.74
CA ALA A 4 -54.96 9.54 -34.53
C ALA A 4 -53.50 9.59 -34.06
N GLY A 5 -53.25 10.23 -32.91
CA GLY A 5 -51.94 10.25 -32.27
C GLY A 5 -51.85 9.09 -31.27
N THR A 6 -51.03 8.09 -31.58
CA THR A 6 -50.70 6.99 -30.67
C THR A 6 -49.52 7.40 -29.80
N VAL A 7 -49.74 7.54 -28.49
CA VAL A 7 -48.67 7.75 -27.50
C VAL A 7 -48.20 6.39 -27.01
N TYR A 8 -46.93 6.06 -27.28
CA TYR A 8 -46.28 4.86 -26.74
C TYR A 8 -45.61 5.22 -25.41
N LEU A 9 -46.17 4.74 -24.30
CA LEU A 9 -45.59 4.87 -22.97
C LEU A 9 -44.64 3.68 -22.74
N LEU A 10 -43.34 3.92 -22.86
CA LEU A 10 -42.30 2.92 -22.57
C LEU A 10 -42.06 2.90 -21.06
N VAL A 11 -42.52 1.85 -20.38
CA VAL A 11 -42.24 1.59 -18.97
C VAL A 11 -40.96 0.76 -18.88
N CYS A 12 -39.84 1.41 -18.56
CA CYS A 12 -38.59 0.72 -18.25
C CYS A 12 -38.62 0.23 -16.79
N VAL A 13 -38.92 -1.06 -16.58
CA VAL A 13 -38.71 -1.73 -15.30
C VAL A 13 -37.22 -2.01 -15.15
N GLY A 14 -36.50 -1.11 -14.48
CA GLY A 14 -35.09 -1.31 -14.14
C GLY A 14 -34.95 -2.30 -12.99
N ALA A 15 -34.45 -3.50 -13.28
CA ALA A 15 -33.99 -4.43 -12.25
C ALA A 15 -32.74 -3.85 -11.57
N ALA A 16 -32.91 -3.25 -10.39
CA ALA A 16 -31.80 -2.80 -9.56
C ALA A 16 -31.12 -4.02 -8.92
N GLY A 17 -30.11 -4.58 -9.59
CA GLY A 17 -29.20 -5.54 -8.97
C GLY A 17 -28.39 -4.83 -7.89
N THR A 18 -28.40 -5.35 -6.66
CA THR A 18 -27.47 -4.92 -5.61
C THR A 18 -26.07 -5.37 -5.99
N ALA A 19 -25.29 -4.49 -6.64
CA ALA A 19 -23.86 -4.71 -6.79
C ALA A 19 -23.24 -4.66 -5.39
N ALA A 20 -22.86 -5.82 -4.85
CA ALA A 20 -22.00 -5.86 -3.67
C ALA A 20 -20.68 -5.20 -4.07
N ALA A 21 -20.37 -4.05 -3.44
CA ALA A 21 -19.08 -3.43 -3.63
C ALA A 21 -18.02 -4.41 -3.12
N ALA A 22 -17.07 -4.78 -3.97
CA ALA A 22 -15.92 -5.56 -3.55
C ALA A 22 -15.18 -4.80 -2.45
N ASP A 23 -14.65 -5.53 -1.48
CA ASP A 23 -13.78 -4.92 -0.47
C ASP A 23 -12.60 -4.22 -1.16
N PRO A 24 -12.11 -3.10 -0.60
CA PRO A 24 -10.90 -2.45 -1.13
C PRO A 24 -9.74 -3.45 -1.24
N PHE A 25 -8.96 -3.34 -2.31
CA PHE A 25 -7.91 -4.31 -2.65
C PHE A 25 -6.89 -4.57 -1.52
N TYR A 26 -6.69 -3.60 -0.63
CA TYR A 26 -5.77 -3.70 0.50
C TYR A 26 -6.34 -4.45 1.70
N ILE A 27 -7.66 -4.63 1.80
CA ILE A 27 -8.28 -5.39 2.89
C ILE A 27 -7.85 -6.86 2.80
N GLY A 28 -7.50 -7.43 3.95
CA GLY A 28 -7.10 -8.83 4.06
C GLY A 28 -5.94 -9.06 5.02
N THR A 29 -5.40 -10.28 4.96
CA THR A 29 -4.26 -10.71 5.78
C THR A 29 -2.97 -10.62 5.00
N TRP A 30 -2.02 -9.87 5.54
CA TRP A 30 -0.70 -9.61 4.96
C TRP A 30 0.37 -10.18 5.89
N THR A 31 1.19 -11.10 5.40
CA THR A 31 2.21 -11.78 6.21
C THR A 31 3.59 -11.23 5.89
N PHE A 32 4.39 -10.90 6.90
CA PHE A 32 5.80 -10.55 6.71
C PHE A 32 6.57 -11.78 6.24
N THR A 33 7.07 -11.75 5.01
CA THR A 33 7.78 -12.90 4.39
C THR A 33 9.26 -12.65 4.18
N ALA A 34 9.66 -11.39 4.07
CA ALA A 34 11.06 -11.01 3.89
C ALA A 34 11.34 -9.65 4.54
N ALA A 35 12.62 -9.40 4.78
CA ALA A 35 13.13 -8.10 5.18
C ALA A 35 14.54 -7.91 4.63
N VAL A 36 14.79 -6.77 4.00
CA VAL A 36 16.10 -6.38 3.48
C VAL A 36 16.57 -5.10 4.19
N VAL A 37 17.88 -4.94 4.33
CA VAL A 37 18.43 -3.68 4.84
C VAL A 37 18.04 -2.57 3.87
N ALA A 38 17.45 -1.50 4.41
CA ALA A 38 16.94 -0.42 3.60
C ALA A 38 18.09 0.35 2.91
N PRO A 39 17.88 0.91 1.70
CA PRO A 39 18.93 1.65 1.00
C PRO A 39 19.44 2.89 1.76
N TRP A 40 18.60 3.50 2.60
CA TRP A 40 18.94 4.65 3.44
C TRP A 40 19.65 4.27 4.75
N ALA A 41 19.83 2.98 5.02
CA ALA A 41 20.55 2.54 6.21
C ALA A 41 22.04 2.90 6.11
N ASP A 42 22.68 3.11 7.25
CA ASP A 42 24.13 3.31 7.32
C ASP A 42 24.86 2.05 6.79
N SER A 43 25.59 2.21 5.68
CA SER A 43 26.34 1.11 5.05
C SER A 43 27.46 0.55 5.94
N GLN A 44 27.96 1.33 6.90
CA GLN A 44 29.04 0.93 7.80
C GLN A 44 28.51 0.23 9.06
N ARG A 45 27.20 0.32 9.32
CA ARG A 45 26.59 -0.20 10.54
C ARG A 45 25.34 -1.01 10.24
N LYS A 46 25.43 -2.32 10.49
CA LYS A 46 24.27 -3.20 10.41
C LYS A 46 23.17 -2.73 11.38
N PRO A 47 21.92 -2.57 10.92
CA PRO A 47 20.79 -2.29 11.78
C PRO A 47 20.54 -3.39 12.82
N ASP A 48 19.90 -3.04 13.94
CA ASP A 48 19.48 -4.02 14.95
C ASP A 48 18.46 -5.01 14.37
N GLY A 49 18.68 -6.31 14.61
CA GLY A 49 17.88 -7.37 14.02
C GLY A 49 16.67 -7.81 14.85
N THR A 50 16.50 -7.30 16.07
CA THR A 50 15.50 -7.79 17.04
C THR A 50 14.09 -7.65 16.50
N GLU A 51 13.76 -6.47 15.99
CA GLU A 51 12.41 -6.20 15.47
C GLU A 51 12.12 -7.00 14.21
N ARG A 52 13.12 -7.12 13.33
CA ARG A 52 13.04 -7.99 12.15
C ARG A 52 12.69 -9.43 12.53
N GLU A 53 13.40 -10.01 13.49
CA GLU A 53 13.16 -11.38 13.94
C GLU A 53 11.77 -11.56 14.56
N ARG A 54 11.29 -10.55 15.30
CA ARG A 54 9.96 -10.57 15.90
C ARG A 54 8.82 -10.54 14.88
N LEU A 55 9.02 -9.87 13.75
CA LEU A 55 7.99 -9.64 12.73
C LEU A 55 7.90 -10.78 11.70
N MET A 56 8.99 -11.47 11.39
CA MET A 56 8.98 -12.52 10.35
C MET A 56 7.92 -13.60 10.62
N GLY A 57 7.13 -13.91 9.58
CA GLY A 57 6.02 -14.86 9.63
C GLY A 57 4.77 -14.38 10.37
N LYS A 58 4.79 -13.19 10.99
CA LYS A 58 3.60 -12.59 11.62
C LYS A 58 2.70 -11.94 10.57
N ALA A 59 1.43 -11.85 10.90
CA ALA A 59 0.42 -11.23 10.06
C ALA A 59 0.01 -9.85 10.58
N VAL A 60 -0.24 -8.96 9.63
CA VAL A 60 -1.00 -7.72 9.79
C VAL A 60 -2.30 -7.89 9.02
N VAL A 61 -3.42 -7.65 9.68
CA VAL A 61 -4.76 -7.78 9.10
C VAL A 61 -5.33 -6.39 8.94
N LEU A 62 -5.41 -5.93 7.69
CA LEU A 62 -6.04 -4.66 7.33
C LEU A 62 -7.56 -4.90 7.25
N LYS A 63 -8.31 -4.37 8.22
CA LYS A 63 -9.77 -4.39 8.25
C LYS A 63 -10.31 -2.98 8.05
N ALA A 64 -11.59 -2.86 7.73
CA ALA A 64 -12.23 -1.58 7.43
C ALA A 64 -12.12 -0.53 8.56
N LYS A 65 -12.07 -0.97 9.83
CA LYS A 65 -12.09 -0.07 11.01
C LYS A 65 -10.94 -0.30 11.99
N GLU A 66 -10.05 -1.23 11.71
CA GLU A 66 -8.87 -1.51 12.54
C GLU A 66 -7.78 -2.19 11.72
N ILE A 67 -6.55 -2.11 12.20
CA ILE A 67 -5.42 -2.94 11.78
C ILE A 67 -5.05 -3.81 12.98
N SER A 68 -5.16 -5.13 12.82
CA SER A 68 -4.71 -6.09 13.83
C SER A 68 -3.31 -6.61 13.48
N GLY A 69 -2.44 -6.83 14.46
CA GLY A 69 -1.10 -7.36 14.20
C GLY A 69 -0.11 -7.02 15.31
N PRO A 70 1.20 -7.23 15.08
CA PRO A 70 2.23 -6.69 15.97
C PRO A 70 2.24 -5.16 15.92
N ARG A 71 2.56 -4.50 17.05
CA ARG A 71 2.99 -3.08 17.01
C ARG A 71 4.28 -2.95 16.18
N PRO A 72 4.58 -1.82 15.52
CA PRO A 72 3.76 -0.61 15.43
C PRO A 72 2.58 -0.70 14.44
N PHE A 73 2.43 -1.79 13.68
CA PHE A 73 1.41 -1.91 12.63
C PHE A 73 -0.04 -1.98 13.13
N ALA A 74 -0.26 -2.46 14.36
CA ALA A 74 -1.59 -2.48 14.95
C ALA A 74 -2.14 -1.06 15.18
N CYS A 75 -3.36 -0.80 14.69
CA CYS A 75 -3.99 0.52 14.76
C CYS A 75 -5.50 0.39 14.95
N ALA A 76 -6.05 1.02 16.01
CA ALA A 76 -7.46 0.86 16.34
C ALA A 76 -8.42 1.69 15.47
N LYS A 77 -7.93 2.74 14.79
CA LYS A 77 -8.74 3.70 14.02
C LYS A 77 -8.02 4.19 12.77
N PRO A 78 -7.67 3.30 11.82
CA PRO A 78 -7.03 3.71 10.58
C PRO A 78 -7.92 4.70 9.81
N GLN A 79 -7.28 5.69 9.19
CA GLN A 79 -7.89 6.64 8.27
C GLN A 79 -7.30 6.36 6.89
N TYR A 80 -7.79 5.30 6.25
CA TYR A 80 -7.21 4.84 4.99
C TYR A 80 -7.42 5.85 3.87
N LYS A 81 -6.33 6.16 3.17
CA LYS A 81 -6.35 6.88 1.90
C LYS A 81 -5.40 6.19 0.93
N VAL A 82 -5.91 5.87 -0.25
CA VAL A 82 -5.07 5.37 -1.34
C VAL A 82 -4.57 6.59 -2.10
N ALA A 83 -3.25 6.70 -2.23
CA ALA A 83 -2.58 7.73 -3.00
C ALA A 83 -1.59 7.07 -3.97
N ASP A 84 -1.21 7.82 -5.00
CA ASP A 84 -0.20 7.41 -5.96
C ASP A 84 1.06 8.25 -5.68
N TYR A 85 2.12 7.59 -5.23
CA TYR A 85 3.39 8.24 -4.85
C TYR A 85 4.43 8.05 -5.96
N GLY A 86 5.30 9.04 -6.13
CA GLY A 86 6.53 8.86 -6.89
C GLY A 86 7.56 8.01 -6.11
N PRO A 87 8.56 7.44 -6.78
CA PRO A 87 9.67 6.71 -6.14
C PRO A 87 10.41 7.48 -5.05
N ASP A 88 10.40 8.82 -5.11
CA ASP A 88 11.00 9.74 -4.16
C ASP A 88 10.20 9.85 -2.85
N MET A 89 8.87 9.70 -2.93
CA MET A 89 7.95 9.94 -1.82
C MET A 89 7.70 8.73 -0.91
N ILE A 90 8.04 7.51 -1.36
CA ILE A 90 7.84 6.30 -0.56
C ILE A 90 8.75 6.27 0.68
N PHE A 91 8.34 5.49 1.68
CA PHE A 91 9.04 5.37 2.96
C PHE A 91 9.26 6.74 3.64
N GLN A 92 8.20 7.57 3.65
CA GLN A 92 8.20 8.90 4.25
C GLN A 92 9.28 9.85 3.67
N GLY A 93 9.60 9.69 2.38
CA GLY A 93 10.59 10.53 1.69
C GLY A 93 12.05 10.15 1.99
N ALA A 94 12.33 8.96 2.55
CA ALA A 94 13.69 8.52 2.80
C ALA A 94 14.54 8.44 1.51
N ILE A 95 13.92 8.05 0.39
CA ILE A 95 14.60 7.99 -0.91
C ILE A 95 14.90 9.39 -1.46
N ASP A 96 13.96 10.32 -1.34
CA ASP A 96 14.16 11.74 -1.68
C ASP A 96 15.31 12.37 -0.86
N GLU A 97 15.38 12.08 0.45
CA GLU A 97 16.49 12.53 1.29
C GLU A 97 17.85 11.98 0.81
N MET A 98 17.92 10.70 0.41
CA MET A 98 19.15 10.15 -0.19
C MET A 98 19.56 10.93 -1.44
N GLN A 99 18.63 11.27 -2.33
CA GLN A 99 18.92 12.05 -3.55
C GLN A 99 19.33 13.49 -3.24
N ARG A 100 18.81 14.09 -2.15
CA ARG A 100 19.26 15.41 -1.69
C ARG A 100 20.73 15.39 -1.27
N VAL A 101 21.13 14.35 -0.53
CA VAL A 101 22.51 14.18 -0.02
C VAL A 101 23.48 13.74 -1.11
N ASP A 102 23.11 12.76 -1.93
CA ASP A 102 23.90 12.26 -3.06
C ASP A 102 23.06 12.26 -4.35
N LYS A 103 23.41 13.14 -5.30
CA LYS A 103 22.71 13.25 -6.59
C LYS A 103 22.81 12.00 -7.46
N LYS A 104 23.70 11.06 -7.14
CA LYS A 104 23.79 9.76 -7.82
C LYS A 104 22.78 8.74 -7.31
N ALA A 105 22.16 8.98 -6.15
CA ALA A 105 21.08 8.17 -5.62
C ALA A 105 19.78 8.47 -6.41
N ASP A 106 19.62 7.80 -7.56
CA ASP A 106 18.42 7.92 -8.39
C ASP A 106 17.21 7.25 -7.70
N PRO A 107 16.14 8.00 -7.37
CA PRO A 107 14.95 7.44 -6.71
C PRO A 107 14.32 6.29 -7.49
N LYS A 108 14.31 6.37 -8.82
CA LYS A 108 13.72 5.33 -9.65
C LYS A 108 14.53 4.04 -9.58
N ALA A 109 15.85 4.11 -9.68
CA ALA A 109 16.72 2.95 -9.52
C ALA A 109 16.62 2.33 -8.12
N LEU A 110 16.57 3.16 -7.06
CA LEU A 110 16.43 2.69 -5.69
C LEU A 110 15.09 1.98 -5.46
N ALA A 111 13.97 2.56 -5.89
CA ALA A 111 12.67 1.90 -5.79
C ALA A 111 12.60 0.62 -6.65
N ALA A 112 13.19 0.62 -7.85
CA ALA A 112 13.26 -0.57 -8.69
C ALA A 112 14.07 -1.70 -8.05
N SER A 113 15.12 -1.38 -7.27
CA SER A 113 15.88 -2.39 -6.52
C SER A 113 15.07 -3.10 -5.43
N LEU A 114 13.97 -2.48 -5.00
CA LEU A 114 12.99 -3.02 -4.06
C LEU A 114 11.78 -3.64 -4.78
N GLY A 115 11.80 -3.70 -6.12
CA GLY A 115 10.75 -4.32 -6.93
C GLY A 115 9.68 -3.36 -7.46
N PHE A 116 9.72 -2.08 -7.12
CA PHE A 116 8.80 -1.09 -7.68
C PHE A 116 9.20 -0.72 -9.12
N ALA A 117 8.57 -1.34 -10.12
CA ALA A 117 8.92 -1.15 -11.52
C ALA A 117 8.28 0.10 -12.18
N GLY A 118 7.30 0.72 -11.52
CA GLY A 118 6.52 1.86 -12.04
C GLY A 118 7.06 3.22 -11.62
N THR A 119 6.62 4.28 -12.31
CA THR A 119 6.82 5.68 -11.91
C THR A 119 5.77 6.19 -10.93
N SER A 120 4.75 5.38 -10.66
CA SER A 120 3.69 5.63 -9.72
C SER A 120 3.52 4.37 -8.87
N ILE A 121 3.57 4.55 -7.56
CA ILE A 121 3.51 3.50 -6.56
C ILE A 121 2.25 3.72 -5.75
N LYS A 122 1.32 2.78 -5.87
CA LYS A 122 0.11 2.81 -5.06
C LYS A 122 0.51 2.69 -3.60
N THR A 123 0.08 3.65 -2.80
CA THR A 123 0.41 3.74 -1.38
C THR A 123 -0.88 3.86 -0.60
N LEU A 124 -1.02 3.03 0.44
CA LEU A 124 -2.06 3.16 1.44
C LEU A 124 -1.49 3.96 2.60
N GLU A 125 -1.90 5.22 2.67
CA GLU A 125 -1.78 6.01 3.89
C GLU A 125 -2.74 5.41 4.92
N THR A 126 -2.21 4.92 6.04
CA THR A 126 -3.05 4.26 7.06
C THR A 126 -3.68 5.26 8.02
N GLY A 127 -3.19 6.51 8.03
CA GLY A 127 -3.50 7.50 9.07
C GLY A 127 -2.93 7.13 10.44
N CYS A 128 -2.05 6.13 10.50
CA CYS A 128 -1.35 5.68 11.69
C CYS A 128 0.17 5.91 11.48
N GLU A 129 1.02 5.07 12.06
CA GLU A 129 2.49 5.27 12.03
C GLU A 129 3.14 4.86 10.69
N ILE A 130 2.56 3.88 9.98
CA ILE A 130 3.20 3.23 8.83
C ILE A 130 2.31 3.32 7.59
N ASP A 131 2.89 3.76 6.48
CA ASP A 131 2.28 3.67 5.16
C ASP A 131 2.69 2.37 4.47
N VAL A 132 1.79 1.85 3.64
CA VAL A 132 1.99 0.57 2.93
C VAL A 132 2.10 0.83 1.44
N HIS A 133 3.25 0.47 0.84
CA HIS A 133 3.54 0.70 -0.57
C HIS A 133 3.36 -0.59 -1.36
N PHE A 134 2.49 -0.61 -2.37
CA PHE A 134 2.17 -1.83 -3.12
C PHE A 134 3.11 -1.98 -4.32
N VAL A 135 3.82 -3.12 -4.37
CA VAL A 135 4.56 -3.56 -5.54
C VAL A 135 3.58 -4.14 -6.58
N ASP A 136 2.62 -4.92 -6.11
CA ASP A 136 1.50 -5.48 -6.88
C ASP A 136 0.30 -5.76 -5.96
N ASP A 137 -0.78 -6.35 -6.48
CA ASP A 137 -2.02 -6.63 -5.74
C ASP A 137 -1.85 -7.62 -4.56
N THR A 138 -0.75 -8.39 -4.56
CA THR A 138 -0.43 -9.44 -3.58
C THR A 138 0.86 -9.18 -2.82
N THR A 139 1.57 -8.10 -3.13
CA THR A 139 2.88 -7.76 -2.56
C THR A 139 2.91 -6.30 -2.15
N ALA A 140 3.23 -6.06 -0.89
CA ALA A 140 3.42 -4.72 -0.37
C ALA A 140 4.71 -4.63 0.43
N GLU A 141 5.21 -3.41 0.61
CA GLU A 141 6.39 -3.12 1.41
C GLU A 141 6.15 -1.96 2.38
N VAL A 142 6.89 -2.01 3.48
CA VAL A 142 6.86 -1.01 4.56
C VAL A 142 8.28 -0.77 5.07
N GLY A 143 8.59 0.48 5.39
CA GLY A 143 9.85 0.87 6.01
C GLY A 143 9.73 0.91 7.53
N LEU A 144 10.64 0.25 8.25
CA LEU A 144 10.72 0.35 9.71
C LEU A 144 12.14 0.02 10.18
N ASN A 145 12.71 0.83 11.08
CA ASN A 145 14.00 0.57 11.72
C ASN A 145 15.14 0.21 10.74
N ASN A 146 15.25 0.95 9.63
CA ASN A 146 16.25 0.73 8.57
C ASN A 146 16.15 -0.64 7.87
N TYR A 147 14.99 -1.27 7.91
CA TYR A 147 14.61 -2.39 7.06
C TYR A 147 13.45 -2.00 6.16
N VAL A 148 13.45 -2.57 4.95
CA VAL A 148 12.26 -2.67 4.11
C VAL A 148 11.72 -4.09 4.29
N TYR A 149 10.48 -4.19 4.75
CA TYR A 149 9.79 -5.44 4.96
C TYR A 149 8.86 -5.73 3.81
N THR A 150 8.90 -6.94 3.26
CA THR A 150 7.93 -7.41 2.27
C THR A 150 6.79 -8.14 2.96
N LEU A 151 5.57 -7.75 2.63
CA LEU A 151 4.34 -8.41 3.02
C LEU A 151 3.69 -9.07 1.82
N LYS A 152 3.25 -10.32 2.00
CA LYS A 152 2.46 -11.05 1.01
C LYS A 152 1.02 -11.22 1.47
N LYS A 153 0.08 -10.95 0.57
CA LYS A 153 -1.34 -11.21 0.79
C LYS A 153 -1.61 -12.72 0.79
N ARG A 154 -2.45 -13.18 1.72
CA ARG A 154 -2.95 -14.56 1.76
C ARG A 154 -4.23 -14.73 0.95
#